data_AF-A0A7V1R255-F1
#
_entry.id   AF-A0A7V1R255-F1
#
_cell.length_a   1.000
_cell.length_b   1.000
_cell.length_c   1.000
_cell.angle_alpha   90.00
_cell.angle_beta   90.00
_cell.angle_gamma   90.00
#
_symmetry.space_group_name_H-M   'P 1'
#
loop_
_entity.id
_entity.type
_entity.pdbx_description
1 polymer ?
#
loop_
_entity_poly.entity_id
_entity_poly.type
_entity_poly.pdbx_seq_one_letter_code
_entity_poly.pdbx_strand_id
1 'polypeptide(L)'
;MSTRREYYKSLAEKLGVPHELEAIPISLLLKRSPKGNIYQGVSEMSRRAEAILDELTQELRQKLQELDTFEEAALRDEEASRELQQEVRQWVSLYRSLPKPTLIALWEKLYGQDETSG
;
A
#
# COMPACT_ATOMS: atom_id res chain seq x y z
N MET A 1 9.72 -8.37 -12.13
CA MET A 1 9.96 -7.58 -10.91
C MET A 1 8.64 -7.45 -10.20
N SER A 2 8.52 -7.91 -8.95
CA SER A 2 7.27 -7.75 -8.21
C SER A 2 7.04 -6.26 -7.95
N THR A 3 5.86 -5.75 -8.30
CA THR A 3 5.53 -4.34 -8.08
C THR A 3 5.48 -4.05 -6.57
N ARG A 4 5.80 -2.82 -6.12
CA ARG A 4 5.67 -2.46 -4.69
C ARG A 4 4.27 -2.73 -4.14
N ARG A 5 3.26 -2.72 -5.01
CA ARG A 5 1.89 -3.11 -4.71
C ARG A 5 1.72 -4.58 -4.33
N GLU A 6 2.32 -5.50 -5.10
CA GLU A 6 2.35 -6.92 -4.76
C GLU A 6 3.17 -7.16 -3.49
N TYR A 7 4.22 -6.37 -3.26
CA TYR A 7 4.97 -6.37 -2.01
C TYR A 7 4.06 -5.99 -0.83
N TYR A 8 3.34 -4.87 -0.87
CA TYR A 8 2.45 -4.48 0.24
C TYR A 8 1.29 -5.45 0.43
N LYS A 9 0.72 -5.99 -0.65
CA LYS A 9 -0.33 -7.00 -0.58
C LYS A 9 0.19 -8.29 0.05
N SER A 10 1.31 -8.82 -0.43
CA SER A 10 1.92 -10.03 0.12
C SER A 10 2.43 -9.84 1.55
N LEU A 11 2.88 -8.64 1.90
CA LEU A 11 3.27 -8.26 3.25
C LEU A 11 2.04 -8.25 4.17
N ALA A 12 0.93 -7.64 3.72
CA ALA A 12 -0.33 -7.63 4.46
C ALA A 12 -0.90 -9.04 4.67
N GLU A 13 -0.88 -9.87 3.62
CA GLU A 13 -1.35 -11.27 3.68
C GLU A 13 -0.45 -12.17 4.52
N LYS A 14 0.88 -12.09 4.39
CA LYS A 14 1.83 -12.91 5.16
C LYS A 14 1.89 -12.55 6.64
N LEU A 15 1.79 -11.27 6.96
CA LEU A 15 1.94 -10.77 8.32
C LEU A 15 0.61 -10.57 9.05
N GLY A 16 -0.52 -10.79 8.37
CA GLY A 16 -1.85 -10.59 8.95
C GLY A 16 -2.08 -9.15 9.38
N VAL A 17 -1.61 -8.19 8.59
CA VAL A 17 -1.74 -6.75 8.91
C VAL A 17 -3.22 -6.44 9.12
N PRO A 18 -3.64 -6.05 10.34
CA PRO A 18 -5.04 -5.83 10.63
C PRO A 18 -5.52 -4.61 9.84
N HIS A 19 -6.74 -4.69 9.34
CA HIS A 19 -7.40 -3.58 8.64
C HIS A 19 -7.84 -2.47 9.62
N GLU A 20 -7.80 -2.77 10.91
CA GLU A 20 -8.10 -1.87 12.03
C GLU A 20 -6.91 -1.80 12.99
N LEU A 21 -6.80 -0.71 13.74
CA LEU A 21 -5.74 -0.53 14.72
C LEU A 21 -6.07 -1.32 15.98
N GLU A 22 -5.40 -2.45 16.20
CA GLU A 22 -5.21 -2.95 17.57
C GLU A 22 -4.31 -1.97 18.34
N ALA A 23 -4.47 -1.92 19.67
CA ALA A 23 -3.65 -1.06 20.51
C ALA A 23 -2.17 -1.50 20.44
N ILE A 24 -1.37 -0.77 19.66
CA ILE A 24 0.06 -1.06 19.54
C ILE A 24 0.77 -0.55 20.79
N PRO A 25 1.54 -1.39 21.50
CA PRO A 25 2.26 -0.96 22.68
C PRO A 25 3.26 0.15 22.32
N ILE A 26 3.13 1.31 22.96
CA ILE A 26 4.05 2.44 22.82
C ILE A 26 5.52 2.02 23.07
N SER A 27 5.73 1.02 23.92
CA SER A 27 7.04 0.43 24.20
C SER A 27 7.71 -0.20 22.97
N LEU A 28 6.93 -0.73 22.02
CA LEU A 28 7.45 -1.31 20.78
C LEU A 28 7.91 -0.21 19.81
N LEU A 29 7.11 0.86 19.71
CA LEU A 29 7.44 2.07 18.95
C LEU A 29 8.70 2.77 19.48
N LEU A 30 8.84 2.85 20.81
CA LEU A 30 10.00 3.40 21.50
C LEU A 30 11.30 2.68 21.11
N LYS A 31 11.29 1.34 21.08
CA LYS A 31 12.46 0.52 20.73
C LYS A 31 12.95 0.75 19.31
N ARG A 32 12.04 1.02 18.37
CA ARG A 32 12.32 1.24 16.95
C ARG A 32 12.53 2.73 16.60
N SER A 33 12.42 3.62 17.58
CA SER A 33 12.60 5.07 17.35
C SER A 33 14.04 5.48 17.62
N PRO A 34 14.67 6.30 16.76
CA PRO A 34 16.02 6.77 16.99
C PRO A 34 16.12 7.51 18.33
N LYS A 35 17.09 7.08 19.14
CA LYS A 35 17.37 7.65 20.48
C LYS A 35 16.19 7.57 21.48
N GLY A 36 15.19 6.71 21.24
CA GLY A 36 14.04 6.56 22.13
C GLY A 36 13.07 7.75 22.12
N ASN A 37 13.13 8.63 21.11
CA ASN A 37 12.21 9.76 21.00
C ASN A 37 10.95 9.37 20.21
N ILE A 38 9.83 9.21 20.92
CA ILE A 38 8.53 8.83 20.34
C ILE A 38 8.07 9.85 19.30
N TYR A 39 8.22 11.15 19.56
CA TYR A 39 7.71 12.19 18.66
C TYR A 39 8.44 12.17 17.31
N GLN A 40 9.75 11.92 17.34
CA GLN A 40 10.52 11.74 16.13
C GLN A 40 10.09 10.47 15.39
N GLY A 41 9.90 9.36 16.11
CA GLY A 41 9.42 8.11 15.54
C GLY A 41 8.05 8.24 14.86
N VAL A 42 7.13 8.97 15.47
CA VAL A 42 5.81 9.31 14.92
C VAL A 42 5.94 10.22 13.70
N SER A 43 6.80 11.24 13.75
CA SER A 43 7.02 12.15 12.61
C SER A 43 7.58 11.42 11.38
N GLU A 44 8.54 10.51 11.58
CA GLU A 44 9.08 9.65 10.52
C GLU A 44 8.01 8.73 9.93
N MET A 45 7.16 8.16 10.78
CA MET A 45 6.06 7.30 10.36
C MET A 45 5.02 8.08 9.56
N SER A 46 4.68 9.30 9.97
CA SER A 46 3.77 10.17 9.22
C SER A 46 4.32 10.48 7.83
N ARG A 47 5.60 10.87 7.74
CA ARG A 47 6.25 11.12 6.45
C ARG A 47 6.25 9.88 5.55
N ARG A 48 6.46 8.69 6.15
CA ARG A 48 6.42 7.44 5.41
C ARG A 48 5.00 7.11 4.92
N ALA A 49 3.97 7.35 5.74
CA ALA A 49 2.58 7.16 5.36
C ALA A 49 2.16 8.09 4.22
N GLU A 50 2.62 9.34 4.22
CA GLU A 50 2.42 10.29 3.12
C GLU A 50 3.09 9.78 1.83
N ALA A 51 4.34 9.33 1.89
CA ALA A 51 5.02 8.75 0.74
C ALA A 51 4.29 7.53 0.16
N ILE A 52 3.79 6.62 1.02
CA ILE A 52 2.99 5.47 0.59
C ILE A 52 1.69 5.92 -0.08
N LEU A 53 1.02 6.94 0.46
CA LEU A 53 -0.21 7.48 -0.12
C LEU A 53 0.05 8.08 -1.51
N ASP A 54 1.11 8.86 -1.65
CA ASP A 54 1.48 9.47 -2.93
C ASP A 54 1.82 8.40 -3.98
N GLU A 55 2.59 7.38 -3.59
CA GLU A 55 2.91 6.23 -4.44
C GLU A 55 1.64 5.50 -4.91
N LEU A 56 0.73 5.14 -3.99
CA LEU A 56 -0.52 4.45 -4.32
C LEU A 56 -1.44 5.31 -5.21
N THR A 57 -1.48 6.62 -4.97
CA THR A 57 -2.28 7.56 -5.75
C THR A 57 -1.72 7.70 -7.17
N GLN A 58 -0.41 7.79 -7.31
CA GLN A 58 0.24 7.86 -8.61
C GLN A 58 0.01 6.58 -9.41
N GLU A 59 0.18 5.41 -8.78
CA GLU A 59 -0.06 4.12 -9.43
C GLU A 59 -1.53 3.97 -9.88
N LEU A 60 -2.49 4.36 -9.02
CA LEU A 60 -3.90 4.34 -9.36
C LEU A 60 -4.21 5.25 -10.56
N ARG A 61 -3.62 6.45 -10.61
CA ARG A 61 -3.80 7.38 -11.73
C ARG A 61 -3.23 6.81 -13.03
N GLN A 62 -2.05 6.20 -12.98
CA GLN A 62 -1.46 5.55 -14.15
C GLN A 62 -2.36 4.44 -14.67
N LYS A 63 -2.93 3.62 -13.76
CA LYS A 63 -3.83 2.54 -14.14
C LYS A 63 -5.16 3.01 -14.71
N LEU A 64 -5.71 4.10 -14.18
CA LEU A 64 -6.89 4.73 -14.78
C LEU A 64 -6.61 5.26 -16.19
N GLN A 65 -5.43 5.87 -16.42
CA GLN A 65 -5.03 6.31 -17.77
C GLN A 65 -4.85 5.13 -18.73
N GLU A 66 -4.26 4.02 -18.29
CA GLU A 66 -4.17 2.80 -19.10
C GLU A 66 -5.57 2.27 -19.45
N LEU A 67 -6.53 2.34 -18.53
CA LEU A 67 -7.92 1.95 -18.78
C LEU A 67 -8.62 2.88 -19.78
N ASP A 68 -8.44 4.20 -19.69
CA ASP A 68 -8.99 5.16 -20.65
C ASP A 68 -8.51 4.85 -22.08
N THR A 69 -7.22 4.52 -22.24
CA THR A 69 -6.67 4.11 -23.55
C THR A 69 -7.21 2.77 -24.05
N PHE A 70 -7.58 1.86 -23.15
CA PHE A 70 -8.16 0.57 -23.49
C PHE A 70 -9.66 0.65 -23.79
N GLU A 71 -10.38 1.59 -23.19
CA GLU A 71 -11.80 1.81 -23.42
C GLU A 71 -12.07 2.21 -24.88
N GLU A 72 -11.19 3.03 -25.48
CA GLU A 72 -11.23 3.39 -26.90
C GLU A 72 -11.09 2.16 -27.84
N ALA A 73 -10.29 1.15 -27.44
CA ALA A 73 -10.12 -0.10 -28.17
C ALA A 73 -11.28 -1.09 -27.94
N ALA A 74 -11.82 -1.14 -26.73
CA ALA A 74 -12.87 -2.06 -26.30
C ALA A 74 -14.28 -1.69 -26.83
N LEU A 75 -14.50 -0.45 -27.28
CA LEU A 75 -15.77 -0.03 -27.89
C LEU A 75 -16.12 -0.79 -29.18
N ARG A 76 -15.19 -1.53 -29.78
CA ARG A 76 -15.38 -2.28 -31.02
C ARG A 76 -15.56 -3.79 -30.82
N ASP A 77 -15.32 -4.30 -29.61
CA ASP A 77 -15.31 -5.73 -29.31
C ASP A 77 -15.97 -6.01 -27.94
N GLU A 78 -17.08 -6.76 -27.95
CA GLU A 78 -17.82 -7.11 -26.74
C GLU A 78 -17.01 -8.00 -25.78
N GLU A 79 -16.12 -8.86 -26.29
CA GLU A 79 -15.26 -9.70 -25.44
C GLU A 79 -14.24 -8.82 -24.70
N ALA A 80 -13.56 -7.92 -25.43
CA ALA A 80 -12.63 -6.95 -24.85
C ALA A 80 -13.32 -6.04 -23.80
N SER A 81 -14.56 -5.62 -24.06
CA SER A 81 -15.34 -4.82 -23.09
C SER A 81 -15.62 -5.57 -21.78
N ARG A 82 -15.94 -6.87 -21.85
CA ARG A 82 -16.18 -7.70 -20.66
C ARG A 82 -14.91 -7.96 -19.86
N GLU A 83 -13.78 -8.19 -20.54
CA GLU A 83 -12.48 -8.36 -19.91
C GLU A 83 -12.06 -7.09 -19.15
N LEU A 84 -12.17 -5.92 -19.77
CA LEU A 84 -11.91 -4.63 -19.14
C LEU A 84 -12.75 -4.46 -17.87
N GLN A 85 -14.05 -4.76 -17.93
CA GLN A 85 -14.93 -4.65 -16.78
C GLN A 85 -14.55 -5.61 -15.65
N GLN A 86 -14.10 -6.82 -15.95
CA GLN A 86 -13.57 -7.74 -14.93
C GLN A 86 -12.30 -7.18 -14.31
N GLU A 87 -11.38 -6.68 -15.12
CA GLU A 87 -10.12 -6.10 -14.68
C GLU A 87 -10.38 -4.91 -13.74
N VAL A 88 -11.20 -3.94 -14.16
CA VAL A 88 -11.60 -2.77 -13.33
C VAL A 88 -12.18 -3.21 -11.98
N ARG A 89 -13.07 -4.22 -11.97
CA ARG A 89 -13.62 -4.75 -10.71
C ARG A 89 -12.54 -5.33 -9.80
N GLN A 90 -11.56 -6.04 -10.36
CA GLN A 90 -10.43 -6.56 -9.60
C GLN A 90 -9.59 -5.41 -9.01
N TRP A 91 -9.30 -4.37 -9.80
CA TRP A 91 -8.58 -3.18 -9.34
C TRP A 91 -9.31 -2.50 -8.17
N VAL A 92 -10.60 -2.22 -8.29
CA VAL A 92 -11.41 -1.58 -7.23
C VAL A 92 -11.43 -2.44 -5.97
N SER A 93 -11.66 -3.76 -6.10
CA SER A 93 -11.67 -4.66 -4.96
C SER A 93 -10.32 -4.67 -4.22
N LEU A 94 -9.21 -4.66 -4.98
CA LEU A 94 -7.87 -4.66 -4.41
C LEU A 94 -7.55 -3.36 -3.67
N TYR A 95 -7.85 -2.20 -4.26
CA TYR A 95 -7.61 -0.91 -3.59
C TYR A 95 -8.48 -0.74 -2.34
N ARG A 96 -9.70 -1.29 -2.33
CA ARG A 96 -10.55 -1.29 -1.13
C ARG A 96 -10.02 -2.20 -0.01
N SER A 97 -9.29 -3.26 -0.37
CA SER A 97 -8.68 -4.18 0.61
C SER A 97 -7.33 -3.70 1.16
N LEU A 98 -6.76 -2.60 0.66
CA LEU A 98 -5.49 -2.12 1.18
C LEU A 98 -5.68 -1.51 2.58
N PRO A 99 -4.82 -1.86 3.55
CA PRO A 99 -4.82 -1.21 4.85
C PRO A 99 -4.43 0.27 4.72
N LYS A 100 -4.80 1.08 5.73
CA LYS A 100 -4.49 2.51 5.73
C LYS A 100 -2.97 2.75 5.57
N PRO A 101 -2.52 3.77 4.82
CA PRO A 101 -1.09 4.05 4.66
C PRO A 101 -0.33 4.21 5.99
N THR A 102 -0.99 4.76 7.02
CA THR A 102 -0.45 4.86 8.38
C THR A 102 -0.21 3.50 9.03
N LEU A 103 -1.09 2.52 8.80
CA LEU A 103 -0.88 1.15 9.25
C LEU A 103 0.31 0.53 8.51
N ILE A 104 0.37 0.67 7.19
CA ILE A 104 1.48 0.13 6.39
C ILE A 104 2.81 0.71 6.88
N ALA A 105 2.92 2.02 7.05
CA ALA A 105 4.13 2.69 7.56
C ALA A 105 4.53 2.22 8.96
N LEU A 106 3.54 2.02 9.84
CA LEU A 106 3.76 1.49 11.19
C LEU A 106 4.28 0.06 11.15
N TRP A 107 3.67 -0.79 10.31
CA TRP A 107 4.11 -2.16 10.11
C TRP A 107 5.51 -2.24 9.54
N GLU A 108 5.85 -1.42 8.54
CA GLU A 108 7.21 -1.30 8.02
C GLU A 108 8.20 -0.89 9.12
N LYS A 109 7.87 0.07 9.97
CA LYS A 109 8.76 0.50 11.07
C LYS A 109 8.99 -0.61 12.11
N LEU A 110 7.98 -1.42 12.37
CA LEU A 110 8.04 -2.46 13.40
C LEU A 110 8.69 -3.75 12.89
N TYR A 111 8.40 -4.14 11.65
CA TYR A 111 8.68 -5.46 11.10
C TYR A 111 9.36 -5.46 9.73
N GLY A 112 9.47 -4.30 9.08
CA GLY A 112 10.27 -4.15 7.87
C GLY A 112 11.69 -4.59 8.17
N GLN A 113 12.21 -5.55 7.40
CA GLN A 113 13.55 -6.07 7.58
C GLN A 113 14.54 -4.91 7.49
N ASP A 114 15.37 -4.77 8.52
CA ASP A 114 16.46 -3.80 8.57
C ASP A 114 17.46 -4.15 7.45
N GLU A 115 17.36 -3.56 6.27
CA GLU A 115 18.45 -3.57 5.28
C GLU A 115 19.64 -2.69 5.71
N THR A 116 19.58 -2.05 6.88
CA THR A 116 20.66 -1.21 7.41
C THR A 116 21.26 -1.78 8.71
N SER A 117 21.61 -3.06 8.69
CA SER A 117 22.61 -3.64 9.62
C SER A 117 23.73 -4.28 8.79
N GLY A 118 24.54 -3.43 8.19
CA GLY A 118 25.82 -3.73 7.55
C GLY A 118 26.81 -2.63 7.91
#